data_AF-A0A1G3CN98-F1
#
_entry.id   AF-A0A1G3CN98-F1
#
_cell.length_a   1.000
_cell.length_b   1.000
_cell.length_c   1.000
_cell.angle_alpha   90.00
_cell.angle_beta   90.00
_cell.angle_gamma   90.00
#
_symmetry.space_group_name_H-M   'P 1'
#
loop_
_entity.id
_entity.type
_entity.pdbx_description
1 polymer ?
#
loop_
_entity_poly.entity_id
_entity_poly.type
_entity_poly.pdbx_seq_one_letter_code
_entity_poly.pdbx_strand_id
1 'polypeptide(L)'
;MCIEIRKDDTRIQKIVSAMDDEQTRIAVEAERSLLAKLQGGCQVPIGAYAEVQGKEVSIEAIICTLDGDHAIRDRHSGPKNQAAKIGDELAQRMLEDGGLKILHEVRKEFQGRIDHI
;
A
#
# COMPACT_ATOMS: atom_id res chain seq x y z
N MET A 1 -11.10 -4.54 6.82
CA MET A 1 -12.45 -4.43 6.20
C MET A 1 -12.60 -3.03 5.61
N CYS A 2 -13.28 -2.87 4.48
CA CYS A 2 -13.52 -1.56 3.86
C CYS A 2 -15.03 -1.38 3.63
N ILE A 3 -15.57 -0.21 3.96
CA ILE A 3 -16.95 0.17 3.67
C ILE A 3 -16.91 1.37 2.72
N GLU A 4 -17.48 1.22 1.53
CA GLU A 4 -17.58 2.30 0.55
C GLU A 4 -18.99 2.88 0.53
N ILE A 5 -19.08 4.21 0.49
CA ILE A 5 -20.35 4.94 0.48
C ILE A 5 -20.27 6.03 -0.58
N ARG A 6 -21.43 6.48 -1.09
CA ARG A 6 -21.48 7.67 -1.94
C ARG A 6 -21.04 8.89 -1.13
N LYS A 7 -20.18 9.73 -1.73
CA LYS A 7 -19.59 10.92 -1.09
C LYS A 7 -20.64 11.87 -0.50
N ASP A 8 -21.79 12.00 -1.16
CA ASP A 8 -22.83 12.97 -0.77
C ASP A 8 -23.95 12.35 0.12
N ASP A 9 -23.85 11.07 0.48
CA ASP A 9 -24.84 10.38 1.33
C ASP A 9 -24.53 10.58 2.83
N THR A 10 -24.80 11.80 3.31
CA THR A 10 -24.54 12.21 4.71
C THR A 10 -25.24 11.33 5.76
N ARG A 11 -26.38 10.73 5.40
CA ARG A 11 -27.11 9.81 6.27
C ARG A 11 -26.30 8.54 6.50
N ILE A 12 -25.78 7.93 5.44
CA ILE A 12 -24.95 6.74 5.54
C ILE A 12 -23.60 7.07 6.20
N GLN A 13 -23.00 8.23 5.87
CA GLN A 13 -21.75 8.69 6.49
C GLN A 13 -21.84 8.68 8.03
N LYS A 14 -22.91 9.24 8.59
CA LYS A 14 -23.12 9.26 10.06
C LYS A 14 -23.19 7.86 10.68
N ILE A 15 -23.75 6.89 9.97
CA ILE A 15 -23.88 5.51 10.45
C ILE A 15 -22.51 4.83 10.46
N VAL A 16 -21.75 4.93 9.37
CA VAL A 16 -20.46 4.23 9.23
C VAL A 16 -19.35 4.87 10.06
N SER A 17 -19.43 6.17 10.36
CA SER A 17 -18.46 6.85 11.23
C SER A 17 -18.37 6.27 12.64
N ALA A 18 -19.41 5.60 13.12
CA ALA A 18 -19.38 4.93 14.42
C ALA A 18 -18.50 3.66 14.44
N MET A 19 -18.14 3.13 13.26
CA MET A 19 -17.30 1.94 13.10
C MET A 19 -15.85 2.29 12.74
N ASP A 20 -15.53 3.57 12.61
CA ASP A 20 -14.21 4.04 12.26
C ASP A 20 -13.25 3.92 13.45
N ASP A 21 -12.14 3.21 13.23
CA ASP A 21 -11.02 3.14 14.16
C ASP A 21 -9.88 4.02 13.64
N GLU A 22 -9.50 5.03 14.43
CA GLU A 22 -8.52 6.04 14.01
C GLU A 22 -7.16 5.41 13.70
N GLN A 23 -6.69 4.48 14.53
CA GLN A 23 -5.37 3.86 14.39
C GLN A 23 -5.32 3.00 13.14
N THR A 24 -6.34 2.17 12.90
CA THR A 24 -6.48 1.35 11.70
C THR A 24 -6.54 2.24 10.46
N ARG A 25 -7.31 3.33 10.48
CA ARG A 25 -7.40 4.24 9.33
C ARG A 25 -6.02 4.83 8.98
N ILE A 26 -5.26 5.27 9.97
CA ILE A 26 -3.93 5.86 9.78
C ILE A 26 -2.94 4.82 9.24
N ALA A 27 -2.92 3.61 9.81
CA ALA A 27 -2.07 2.52 9.30
C ALA A 27 -2.40 2.21 7.84
N VAL A 28 -3.69 2.01 7.53
CA VAL A 28 -4.18 1.71 6.19
C VAL A 28 -3.91 2.87 5.22
N GLU A 29 -3.93 4.12 5.68
CA GLU A 29 -3.58 5.28 4.85
C GLU A 29 -2.12 5.22 4.40
N ALA A 30 -1.18 4.87 5.28
CA ALA A 30 0.22 4.67 4.90
C ALA A 30 0.38 3.50 3.91
N GLU A 31 -0.25 2.36 4.19
CA GLU A 31 -0.21 1.17 3.33
C GLU A 31 -0.77 1.45 1.93
N ARG A 32 -1.93 2.12 1.86
CA ARG A 32 -2.59 2.44 0.59
C ARG A 32 -1.83 3.48 -0.22
N SER A 33 -1.20 4.46 0.42
CA SER A 33 -0.36 5.45 -0.27
C SER A 33 0.83 4.76 -0.95
N LEU A 34 1.52 3.87 -0.20
CA LEU A 34 2.60 3.05 -0.74
C LEU A 34 2.14 2.20 -1.93
N LEU A 35 1.03 1.46 -1.78
CA LEU A 35 0.49 0.61 -2.85
C LEU A 35 0.07 1.41 -4.08
N ALA A 36 -0.55 2.58 -3.89
CA ALA A 36 -0.95 3.46 -4.99
C ALA A 36 0.27 3.97 -5.76
N LYS A 37 1.33 4.37 -5.04
CA LYS A 37 2.59 4.85 -5.64
C LYS A 37 3.33 3.74 -6.40
N LEU A 38 3.36 2.53 -5.86
CA LEU A 38 3.91 1.35 -6.55
C LEU A 38 3.02 0.86 -7.72
N GLN A 39 1.83 1.45 -7.88
CA GLN A 39 0.80 0.98 -8.83
C GLN A 39 0.55 -0.53 -8.65
N GLY A 40 0.42 -0.95 -7.39
CA GLY A 40 0.12 -2.34 -7.03
C GLY A 40 -1.32 -2.69 -7.36
N GLY A 41 -1.50 -3.70 -8.21
CA GLY A 41 -2.79 -4.40 -8.38
C GLY A 41 -2.77 -5.75 -7.67
N CYS A 42 -3.91 -6.46 -7.62
CA CYS A 42 -4.03 -7.75 -6.92
C CYS A 42 -3.05 -8.84 -7.38
N GLN A 43 -2.43 -8.69 -8.54
CA GLN A 43 -1.52 -9.66 -9.14
C GLN A 43 -0.05 -9.35 -8.85
N VAL A 44 0.25 -8.22 -8.20
CA VAL A 44 1.63 -7.78 -7.99
C VAL A 44 2.09 -8.23 -6.60
N PRO A 45 3.25 -8.90 -6.47
CA PRO A 45 3.76 -9.45 -5.22
C PRO A 45 4.36 -8.34 -4.32
N ILE A 46 3.46 -7.54 -3.74
CA ILE A 46 3.80 -6.44 -2.83
C ILE A 46 3.16 -6.73 -1.47
N GLY A 47 3.92 -6.54 -0.40
CA GLY A 47 3.41 -6.50 0.97
C GLY A 47 3.64 -5.12 1.58
N ALA A 48 2.67 -4.66 2.37
CA ALA A 48 2.76 -3.42 3.13
C ALA A 48 2.06 -3.64 4.46
N TYR A 49 2.70 -3.24 5.55
CA TYR A 49 2.15 -3.39 6.90
C TYR A 49 2.53 -2.17 7.74
N ALA A 50 1.53 -1.49 8.28
CA ALA A 50 1.73 -0.33 9.15
C ALA A 50 1.13 -0.53 10.54
N GLU A 51 1.78 0.06 11.54
CA GLU A 51 1.34 0.09 12.92
C GLU A 51 1.43 1.50 13.48
N VAL A 52 0.49 1.87 14.35
CA VAL A 52 0.47 3.17 15.04
C VAL A 52 0.81 2.96 16.51
N GLN A 53 1.83 3.66 17.00
CA GLN A 53 2.23 3.65 18.40
C GLN A 53 2.29 5.08 18.93
N GLY A 54 1.32 5.44 19.77
CA GLY A 54 1.20 6.78 20.32
C GLY A 54 0.99 7.85 19.23
N LYS A 55 2.03 8.63 18.93
CA LYS A 55 1.99 9.73 17.94
C LYS A 55 2.71 9.39 16.64
N GLU A 56 3.25 8.18 16.53
CA GLU A 56 4.01 7.74 15.36
C GLU A 56 3.31 6.60 14.62
N VAL A 57 3.55 6.52 13.32
CA VAL A 57 3.22 5.39 12.46
C VAL A 57 4.52 4.82 11.91
N SER A 58 4.67 3.50 11.95
CA SER A 58 5.76 2.76 11.30
C SER A 58 5.18 1.86 10.23
N ILE A 59 5.79 1.84 9.06
CA ILE A 59 5.40 1.00 7.92
C ILE A 59 6.60 0.20 7.43
N GLU A 60 6.40 -1.09 7.20
CA GLU A 60 7.33 -1.99 6.53
C GLU A 60 6.70 -2.48 5.23
N ALA A 61 7.52 -2.63 4.19
CA ALA A 61 7.05 -3.10 2.90
C ALA A 61 8.06 -4.01 2.21
N ILE A 62 7.54 -4.83 1.28
CA ILE A 62 8.30 -5.77 0.48
C ILE A 62 7.81 -5.76 -0.98
N ILE A 63 8.74 -5.83 -1.93
CA ILE A 63 8.48 -6.16 -3.34
C ILE A 63 9.31 -7.41 -3.66
N CYS A 64 8.71 -8.49 -4.14
CA CYS A 64 9.45 -9.71 -4.50
C CYS A 64 9.23 -10.17 -5.94
N THR A 65 10.15 -10.95 -6.47
CA THR A 65 9.98 -11.63 -7.77
C THR A 65 8.94 -12.75 -7.65
N LEU A 66 8.38 -13.21 -8.78
CA LEU A 66 7.35 -14.26 -8.79
C LEU A 66 7.87 -15.63 -8.32
N ASP A 67 9.15 -15.90 -8.53
CA ASP A 67 9.87 -17.07 -8.04
C ASP A 67 10.23 -16.95 -6.54
N GLY A 68 10.20 -15.74 -5.98
CA GLY A 68 10.58 -15.45 -4.59
C GLY A 68 12.09 -15.36 -4.34
N ASP A 69 12.94 -15.51 -5.36
CA ASP A 69 14.41 -15.54 -5.21
C ASP A 69 15.00 -14.17 -4.86
N HIS A 70 14.32 -13.09 -5.26
CA HIS A 70 14.76 -11.73 -4.99
C HIS A 70 13.64 -10.92 -4.32
N ALA A 71 14.02 -10.11 -3.35
CA ALA A 71 13.10 -9.21 -2.66
C ALA A 71 13.79 -7.92 -2.22
N ILE A 72 13.07 -6.82 -2.32
CA ILE A 72 13.41 -5.51 -1.75
C ILE A 72 12.53 -5.32 -0.53
N ARG A 73 13.15 -5.07 0.63
CA ARG A 73 12.48 -4.75 1.88
C ARG A 73 12.99 -3.42 2.39
N ASP A 74 12.08 -2.57 2.83
CA ASP A 74 12.43 -1.32 3.49
C ASP A 74 11.36 -0.95 4.53
N ARG A 75 11.71 -0.05 5.45
CA ARG A 75 10.86 0.45 6.52
C ARG A 75 10.97 1.96 6.63
N HIS A 76 9.87 2.61 6.96
CA HIS A 76 9.84 4.04 7.27
C HIS A 76 8.97 4.31 8.50
N SER A 77 9.23 5.42 9.18
CA SER A 77 8.46 5.83 10.35
C SER A 77 8.43 7.34 10.50
N GLY A 78 7.38 7.85 11.14
CA GLY A 78 7.25 9.25 11.45
C GLY A 78 5.91 9.61 12.09
N PRO A 79 5.59 10.91 12.17
CA PRO A 79 4.36 11.37 12.78
C PRO A 79 3.10 10.77 12.13
N LYS A 80 2.14 10.32 12.94
CA LYS A 80 0.90 9.67 12.46
C LYS A 80 0.06 10.55 11.52
N ASN A 81 0.19 11.88 11.62
CA ASN A 81 -0.48 12.84 10.73
C ASN A 81 0.20 12.98 9.36
N GLN A 82 1.29 12.24 9.10
CA GLN A 82 1.99 12.18 7.82
C GLN A 82 1.93 10.77 7.20
N ALA A 83 0.99 9.92 7.63
CA ALA A 83 0.89 8.52 7.21
C ALA A 83 0.98 8.32 5.69
N ALA A 84 0.17 9.04 4.90
CA ALA A 84 0.22 8.97 3.44
C ALA A 84 1.61 9.33 2.89
N LYS A 85 2.18 10.45 3.35
CA LYS A 85 3.50 10.91 2.94
C LYS A 85 4.61 9.89 3.26
N ILE A 86 4.56 9.27 4.43
CA ILE A 86 5.51 8.23 4.84
C ILE A 86 5.41 7.01 3.90
N GLY A 87 4.19 6.60 3.53
CA GLY A 87 3.97 5.54 2.55
C GLY A 87 4.51 5.87 1.16
N ASP A 88 4.27 7.09 0.67
CA ASP A 88 4.78 7.58 -0.62
C ASP A 88 6.32 7.64 -0.67
N GLU A 89 6.94 8.15 0.40
CA GLU A 89 8.40 8.23 0.51
C GLU A 89 9.04 6.84 0.53
N LEU A 90 8.46 5.90 1.29
CA LEU A 90 8.92 4.51 1.32
C LEU A 90 8.82 3.86 -0.06
N ALA A 91 7.68 4.03 -0.74
CA ALA A 91 7.51 3.52 -2.11
C ALA A 91 8.55 4.09 -3.07
N GLN A 92 8.86 5.39 -2.98
CA GLN A 92 9.86 6.04 -3.82
C GLN A 92 11.25 5.42 -3.62
N ARG A 93 11.67 5.22 -2.36
CA ARG A 93 12.96 4.56 -2.05
C ARG A 93 13.01 3.14 -2.60
N MET A 94 11.96 2.35 -2.39
CA MET A 94 11.90 0.97 -2.89
C MET A 94 11.94 0.88 -4.43
N LEU A 95 11.36 1.86 -5.14
CA LEU A 95 11.45 1.93 -6.61
C LEU A 95 12.88 2.22 -7.08
N GLU A 96 13.57 3.13 -6.39
CA GLU A 96 14.97 3.49 -6.65
C GLU A 96 15.93 2.34 -6.34
N ASP A 97 15.63 1.54 -5.31
CA ASP A 97 16.40 0.36 -4.89
C ASP A 97 16.18 -0.89 -5.78
N GLY A 98 15.57 -0.71 -6.96
CA GLY A 98 15.40 -1.76 -7.96
C GLY A 98 13.97 -2.33 -8.05
N GLY A 99 13.03 -1.83 -7.24
CA GLY A 99 11.64 -2.29 -7.25
C GLY A 99 10.97 -2.08 -8.60
N LEU A 100 11.37 -1.01 -9.31
CA LEU A 100 10.90 -0.73 -10.67
C LEU A 100 11.16 -1.91 -11.62
N LYS A 101 12.31 -2.57 -11.51
CA LYS A 101 12.68 -3.69 -12.38
C LYS A 101 11.78 -4.89 -12.14
N ILE A 102 11.60 -5.27 -10.87
CA ILE A 102 10.73 -6.40 -10.47
C ILE A 102 9.29 -6.14 -10.95
N LEU A 103 8.76 -4.94 -10.69
CA LEU A 103 7.39 -4.59 -11.08
C LEU A 103 7.18 -4.63 -12.60
N HIS A 104 8.17 -4.22 -13.39
CA HIS A 104 8.11 -4.31 -14.85
C HIS A 104 8.12 -5.76 -15.37
N GLU A 105 8.96 -6.62 -14.80
CA GLU A 105 9.05 -8.04 -15.18
C GLU A 105 7.72 -8.75 -14.89
N VAL A 106 7.18 -8.56 -13.66
CA VAL A 106 5.89 -9.11 -13.24
C VAL A 106 4.76 -8.69 -14.19
N ARG A 107 4.68 -7.41 -14.57
CA ARG A 107 3.62 -6.90 -15.47
C ARG A 107 3.69 -7.51 -16.86
N LYS A 108 4.89 -7.69 -17.42
CA LYS A 108 5.07 -8.33 -18.73
C LYS A 108 4.58 -9.77 -18.71
N GLU A 109 4.87 -10.48 -17.64
CA GLU A 109 4.49 -11.89 -17.50
C GLU A 109 2.97 -12.07 -17.41
N PHE A 110 2.25 -11.15 -16.74
CA PHE A 110 0.79 -11.17 -16.74
C PHE A 110 0.17 -10.76 -18.08
N GLN A 111 0.73 -9.77 -18.78
CA GLN A 111 0.25 -9.38 -20.11
C GLN A 111 0.37 -10.54 -21.11
N GLY A 112 1.51 -11.23 -21.11
CA GLY A 112 1.74 -12.40 -21.98
C GLY A 112 0.77 -13.56 -21.72
N ARG A 113 0.27 -13.71 -20.49
CA ARG A 113 -0.75 -14.74 -20.16
C ARG A 113 -2.16 -14.39 -20.65
N ILE A 114 -2.49 -13.11 -20.77
CA ILE A 114 -3.79 -12.64 -21.26
C ILE A 114 -3.87 -12.78 -22.78
N ASP A 115 -2.77 -12.54 -23.49
CA ASP A 115 -2.70 -12.62 -24.96
C ASP A 115 -2.80 -14.08 -25.50
N HIS A 116 -2.86 -15.08 -24.62
CA HIS A 116 -2.97 -16.52 -24.95
C HIS A 116 -4.35 -17.14 -24.67
N ILE A 117 -5.38 -16.32 -24.38
CA ILE A 117 -6.79 -16.73 -24.25
C ILE A 117 -7.61 -16.07 -25.36
#